data_AF-A0A443SBY9-F1
#
_entry.id   AF-A0A443SBY9-F1
#
_cell.length_a   1.000
_cell.length_b   1.000
_cell.length_c   1.000
_cell.angle_alpha   90.00
_cell.angle_beta   90.00
_cell.angle_gamma   90.00
#
_symmetry.space_group_name_H-M   'P 1'
#
loop_
_entity.id
_entity.type
_entity.pdbx_description
1 polymer ?
#
loop_
_entity_poly.entity_id
_entity_poly.type
_entity_poly.pdbx_seq_one_letter_code
_entity_poly.pdbx_strand_id
1 'polypeptide(L)'
;MIKVVTQRYSFIFKCINVNSFVTAFHEAVVLYAIALNEAISEGYYVTNGTVITQKMWNRTFEGITGNVSVNENGDRNVDYSMLDMDPVSGNFEVVANYFGVSKEIVDVKYIHWAGDRDSPPPDVPECGFDGSKCLEEVYPHYAIISAVLSALLVLEVELASMSWKIRYEDILSTDKRKGQTKRLGSLVSVNRFSVDSSVSAETIAAADLNRQVFVKTGYYKGTVVAIKPLNKSRVEVNRSLMIEMKKVKDLQNDHIVRFIGACVDPPSMCLITEYCPKGSLQDILENEEIKLDWMFRYSLMHDIVKGMSYLHSSDIRSHGGLKSSNCVVDSRFVLKITDFGLHLLRSSDENDNEDTYVHWKRKLWTAPELLRHPNPPVEGSQRGDVYSFALIVHEIVYRQGAFYLGQHINLSPKATKSEKQEER
;
A
#
# COMPACT_ATOMS: atom_id res chain seq x y z
N MET A 1 -50.04 57.25 45.22
CA MET A 1 -50.54 55.96 45.76
C MET A 1 -50.14 55.74 47.23
N ILE A 2 -48.89 56.01 47.62
CA ILE A 2 -48.40 55.86 49.01
C ILE A 2 -49.16 56.73 50.04
N LYS A 3 -49.43 58.02 49.73
CA LYS A 3 -50.20 58.92 50.64
C LYS A 3 -51.63 58.46 50.96
N VAL A 4 -52.27 57.69 50.07
CA VAL A 4 -53.67 57.23 50.24
C VAL A 4 -53.74 56.00 51.15
N VAL A 5 -52.70 55.16 51.13
CA VAL A 5 -52.65 53.93 51.94
C VAL A 5 -52.35 54.25 53.41
N THR A 6 -51.49 55.24 53.68
CA THR A 6 -51.13 55.67 55.04
C THR A 6 -52.31 56.24 55.83
N GLN A 7 -53.23 56.96 55.18
CA GLN A 7 -54.37 57.58 55.86
C GLN A 7 -55.52 56.61 56.18
N ARG A 8 -55.69 55.50 55.46
CA ARG A 8 -56.84 54.59 55.63
C ARG A 8 -56.54 53.31 56.41
N TYR A 9 -55.28 52.87 56.48
CA TYR A 9 -54.95 51.53 57.00
C TYR A 9 -53.90 51.51 58.11
N SER A 10 -53.50 52.67 58.66
CA SER A 10 -52.56 52.79 59.79
C SER A 10 -51.31 51.91 59.65
N PHE A 11 -50.80 51.75 58.42
CA PHE A 11 -49.64 50.93 58.11
C PHE A 11 -48.41 51.81 57.99
N ILE A 12 -47.43 51.61 58.88
CA ILE A 12 -46.13 52.29 58.88
C ILE A 12 -45.14 51.38 58.14
N PHE A 13 -44.68 51.79 56.96
CA PHE A 13 -43.59 51.09 56.28
C PHE A 13 -42.27 51.34 57.05
N LYS A 14 -41.80 50.35 57.83
CA LYS A 14 -40.38 50.24 58.18
C LYS A 14 -39.60 50.02 56.89
N CYS A 15 -38.50 50.75 56.65
CA CYS A 15 -37.68 50.67 55.43
C CYS A 15 -37.50 49.24 54.95
N ILE A 16 -38.32 48.86 53.96
CA ILE A 16 -38.20 47.60 53.25
C ILE A 16 -37.13 47.85 52.20
N ASN A 17 -36.11 46.98 52.12
CA ASN A 17 -35.19 46.94 50.99
C ASN A 17 -36.04 46.78 49.72
N VAL A 18 -36.28 47.88 49.00
CA VAL A 18 -37.14 47.87 47.83
C VAL A 18 -36.39 47.13 46.73
N ASN A 19 -37.02 46.11 46.16
CA ASN A 19 -36.43 45.34 45.06
C ASN A 19 -35.96 46.29 43.94
N SER A 20 -34.72 46.13 43.46
CA SER A 20 -34.11 46.97 42.42
C SER A 20 -34.92 47.01 41.13
N PHE A 21 -35.67 45.95 40.81
CA PHE A 21 -36.60 45.94 39.69
C PHE A 21 -37.76 46.91 39.92
N VAL A 22 -38.31 46.96 41.14
CA VAL A 22 -39.44 47.84 41.49
C VAL A 22 -39.01 49.30 41.47
N THR A 23 -37.80 49.61 41.95
CA THR A 23 -37.25 50.98 41.86
C THR A 23 -36.99 51.38 40.42
N ALA A 24 -36.44 50.49 39.59
CA ALA A 24 -36.23 50.75 38.16
C ALA A 24 -37.55 51.02 37.42
N PHE A 25 -38.61 50.23 37.67
CA PHE A 25 -39.93 50.50 37.09
C PHE A 25 -40.51 51.84 37.52
N HIS A 26 -40.38 52.19 38.81
CA HIS A 26 -40.82 53.48 39.30
C HIS A 26 -40.09 54.63 38.58
N GLU A 27 -38.77 54.54 38.48
CA GLU A 27 -37.93 55.55 37.82
C GLU A 27 -38.26 55.68 36.32
N ALA A 28 -38.53 54.57 35.64
CA ALA A 28 -38.97 54.58 34.23
C ALA A 28 -40.31 55.31 34.06
N VAL A 29 -41.28 55.08 34.96
CA VAL A 29 -42.58 55.78 34.92
C VAL A 29 -42.41 57.27 35.22
N VAL A 30 -41.54 57.64 36.16
CA VAL A 30 -41.24 59.04 36.46
C VAL A 30 -40.61 59.73 35.25
N LEU A 31 -39.60 59.11 34.63
CA LEU A 31 -38.96 59.63 33.42
C LEU A 31 -39.97 59.81 32.28
N TYR A 32 -40.84 58.81 32.06
CA TYR A 32 -41.92 58.91 31.08
C TYR A 32 -42.88 60.04 31.40
N ALA A 33 -43.31 60.20 32.65
CA ALA A 33 -44.23 61.25 33.05
C ALA A 33 -43.63 62.65 32.85
N ILE A 34 -42.35 62.83 33.17
CA ILE A 34 -41.63 64.09 32.94
C ILE A 34 -41.59 64.41 31.45
N ALA A 35 -41.14 63.46 30.62
CA ALA A 35 -41.01 63.64 29.18
C ALA A 35 -42.37 63.86 28.48
N LEU A 36 -43.40 63.13 28.91
CA LEU A 36 -44.77 63.28 28.41
C LEU A 36 -45.35 64.66 28.75
N ASN A 37 -45.19 65.11 30.00
CA ASN A 37 -45.69 66.41 30.43
C ASN A 37 -45.03 67.55 29.62
N GLU A 38 -43.73 67.44 29.38
CA GLU A 38 -42.97 68.39 28.57
C GLU A 38 -43.45 68.38 27.10
N ALA A 39 -43.65 67.20 26.50
CA ALA A 39 -44.18 67.07 25.14
C ALA A 39 -45.59 67.70 24.99
N ILE A 40 -46.48 67.48 25.96
CA ILE A 40 -47.83 68.08 25.95
C ILE A 40 -47.75 69.61 26.07
N SER A 41 -46.86 70.14 26.91
CA SER A 41 -46.68 71.58 27.09
C SER A 41 -46.21 72.30 25.81
N GLU A 42 -45.52 71.57 24.92
CA GLU A 42 -45.08 72.05 23.61
C GLU A 42 -46.09 71.79 22.48
N GLY A 43 -47.27 71.24 22.80
CA GLY A 43 -48.36 71.01 21.84
C GLY A 43 -48.30 69.69 21.08
N TYR A 44 -47.44 68.74 21.49
CA TYR A 44 -47.39 67.42 20.87
C TYR A 44 -48.49 66.50 21.43
N TYR A 45 -48.99 65.59 20.58
CA TYR A 45 -49.95 64.57 20.97
C TYR A 45 -49.31 63.46 21.81
N VAL A 46 -50.07 62.91 22.77
CA VAL A 46 -49.66 61.79 23.63
C VAL A 46 -49.28 60.50 22.87
N THR A 47 -49.69 60.39 21.61
CA THR A 47 -49.36 59.26 20.71
C THR A 47 -48.01 59.42 20.01
N ASN A 48 -47.36 60.58 20.08
CA ASN A 48 -46.07 60.82 19.44
C ASN A 48 -44.91 60.28 20.28
N GLY A 49 -44.75 58.95 20.24
CA GLY A 49 -43.73 58.24 21.03
C GLY A 49 -42.29 58.66 20.73
N THR A 50 -41.98 59.11 19.50
CA THR A 50 -40.63 59.55 19.13
C THR A 50 -40.22 60.82 19.88
N VAL A 51 -41.08 61.84 19.91
CA VAL A 51 -40.81 63.10 20.63
C VAL A 51 -40.73 62.84 22.14
N ILE A 52 -41.64 62.03 22.68
CA ILE A 52 -41.63 61.66 24.10
C ILE A 52 -40.32 60.95 24.45
N THR A 53 -39.87 60.00 23.63
CA THR A 53 -38.63 59.25 23.87
C THR A 53 -37.40 60.15 23.77
N GLN A 54 -37.31 61.03 22.77
CA GLN A 54 -36.19 61.97 22.64
C GLN A 54 -36.06 62.89 23.87
N LYS A 55 -37.18 63.31 24.46
CA LYS A 55 -37.21 64.11 25.69
C LYS A 55 -36.81 63.34 26.95
N MET A 56 -36.66 62.02 26.88
CA MET A 56 -36.11 61.23 27.99
C MET A 56 -34.58 61.24 28.01
N TRP A 57 -33.92 61.58 26.91
CA TRP A 57 -32.47 61.49 26.78
C TRP A 57 -31.76 62.74 27.32
N ASN A 58 -30.46 62.60 27.56
CA ASN A 58 -29.56 63.66 28.01
C ASN A 58 -30.09 64.48 29.20
N ARG A 59 -30.55 63.79 30.25
CA ARG A 59 -31.12 64.44 31.42
C ARG A 59 -30.88 63.67 32.71
N THR A 60 -30.94 64.40 33.80
CA THR A 60 -30.91 63.84 35.15
C THR A 60 -32.22 64.18 35.87
N PHE A 61 -32.76 63.22 36.61
CA PHE A 61 -33.96 63.41 37.42
C PHE A 61 -33.84 62.68 38.76
N GLU A 62 -34.62 63.11 39.74
CA GLU A 62 -34.62 62.51 41.09
C GLU A 62 -35.53 61.27 41.10
N GLY A 63 -34.91 60.10 41.30
CA GLY A 63 -35.56 58.80 41.46
C GLY A 63 -35.62 58.35 42.91
N ILE A 64 -36.20 57.17 43.17
CA ILE A 64 -36.23 56.58 44.52
C ILE A 64 -34.82 56.17 44.97
N THR A 65 -33.95 55.79 44.03
CA THR A 65 -32.56 55.39 44.32
C THR A 65 -31.58 56.57 44.36
N GLY A 66 -32.07 57.81 44.19
CA GLY A 66 -31.26 59.01 44.08
C GLY A 66 -31.31 59.63 42.68
N ASN A 67 -30.28 60.39 42.31
CA ASN A 67 -30.22 61.02 40.98
C ASN A 67 -30.00 59.97 39.90
N VAL A 68 -30.91 59.91 38.93
CA VAL A 68 -30.85 59.03 37.77
C VAL A 68 -30.47 59.87 36.55
N SER A 69 -29.35 59.54 35.91
CA SER A 69 -28.87 60.23 34.72
C SER A 69 -29.02 59.34 33.48
N VAL A 70 -29.55 59.91 32.41
CA VAL A 70 -29.70 59.28 31.09
C VAL A 70 -28.84 60.05 30.10
N ASN A 71 -28.01 59.35 29.35
CA ASN A 71 -27.08 59.96 28.41
C ASN A 71 -27.77 60.34 27.08
N GLU A 72 -26.99 60.88 26.15
CA GLU A 72 -27.46 61.33 24.83
C GLU A 72 -28.01 60.21 23.94
N ASN A 73 -27.61 58.96 24.17
CA ASN A 73 -28.07 57.78 23.44
C ASN A 73 -29.31 57.12 24.08
N GLY A 74 -29.77 57.65 25.22
CA GLY A 74 -30.88 57.08 25.97
C GLY A 74 -30.51 55.97 26.95
N ASP A 75 -29.23 55.72 27.18
CA ASP A 75 -28.78 54.75 28.17
C ASP A 75 -28.68 55.39 29.55
N ARG A 76 -29.01 54.62 30.59
CA ARG A 76 -28.82 55.04 31.98
C ARG A 76 -27.32 54.99 32.33
N ASN A 77 -26.80 56.10 32.84
CA ASN A 77 -25.51 56.11 33.53
C ASN A 77 -25.74 55.56 34.94
N VAL A 78 -25.32 54.31 35.16
CA VAL A 78 -25.52 53.58 36.42
C VAL A 78 -24.24 53.60 37.23
N ASP A 79 -24.36 53.91 38.51
CA ASP A 79 -23.29 53.76 39.47
C ASP A 79 -23.32 52.33 40.04
N TYR A 80 -22.16 51.69 40.14
CA TYR A 80 -22.02 50.33 40.66
C TYR A 80 -21.10 50.31 41.88
N SER A 81 -21.44 49.51 42.88
CA SER A 81 -20.54 49.18 43.98
C SER A 81 -20.03 47.76 43.80
N MET A 82 -18.72 47.58 43.82
CA MET A 82 -18.08 46.27 43.85
C MET A 82 -17.99 45.79 45.29
N LEU A 83 -18.49 44.58 45.52
CA LEU A 83 -18.52 43.94 46.83
C LEU A 83 -17.48 42.84 46.86
N ASP A 84 -16.68 42.81 47.93
CA ASP A 84 -15.78 41.70 48.23
C ASP A 84 -16.12 41.13 49.60
N MET A 85 -15.91 39.83 49.80
CA MET A 85 -16.19 39.18 51.07
C MET A 85 -15.00 39.36 51.99
N ASP A 86 -15.20 40.00 53.13
CA ASP A 86 -14.18 40.05 54.18
C ASP A 86 -13.95 38.62 54.72
N PRO A 87 -12.74 38.05 54.59
CA PRO A 87 -12.46 36.68 55.01
C PRO A 87 -12.57 36.50 56.53
N VAL A 88 -12.53 37.57 57.32
CA VAL A 88 -12.62 37.51 58.79
C VAL A 88 -14.06 37.56 59.27
N SER A 89 -14.83 38.56 58.83
CA SER A 89 -16.23 38.71 59.26
C SER A 89 -17.22 37.85 58.45
N GLY A 90 -16.83 37.39 57.25
CA GLY A 90 -17.69 36.67 56.32
C GLY A 90 -18.77 37.53 55.65
N ASN A 91 -18.73 38.85 55.83
CA ASN A 91 -19.70 39.78 55.26
C ASN A 91 -19.14 40.40 53.96
N PHE A 92 -20.04 40.70 53.02
CA PHE A 92 -19.70 41.49 51.85
C PHE A 92 -19.55 42.96 52.22
N GLU A 93 -18.42 43.54 51.84
CA GLU A 93 -18.11 44.95 52.02
C GLU A 93 -17.86 45.62 50.67
N VAL A 94 -18.20 46.90 50.56
CA VAL A 94 -17.91 47.68 49.35
C VAL A 94 -16.41 47.97 49.29
N VAL A 95 -15.76 47.52 48.22
CA VAL A 95 -14.31 47.68 47.99
C VAL A 95 -13.98 48.69 46.90
N ALA A 96 -14.89 48.93 45.96
CA ALA A 96 -14.75 49.99 44.96
C ALA A 96 -16.12 50.51 44.53
N ASN A 97 -16.17 51.76 44.07
CA ASN A 97 -17.36 52.35 43.46
C ASN A 97 -17.04 52.83 42.04
N TYR A 98 -17.86 52.42 41.09
CA TYR A 98 -17.85 52.95 39.73
C TYR A 98 -18.93 54.01 39.58
N PHE A 99 -18.54 55.20 39.13
CA PHE A 99 -19.46 56.28 38.81
C PHE A 99 -19.72 56.33 37.31
N GLY A 100 -20.95 56.03 36.90
CA GLY A 100 -21.31 55.87 35.48
C GLY A 100 -21.24 57.17 34.67
N VAL A 101 -21.41 58.31 35.33
CA VAL A 101 -21.34 59.63 34.67
C VAL A 101 -19.90 60.03 34.34
N SER A 102 -18.97 59.92 35.30
CA SER A 102 -17.55 60.23 35.08
C SER A 102 -16.77 59.08 34.45
N LYS A 103 -17.32 57.86 34.47
CA LYS A 103 -16.66 56.60 34.07
C LYS A 103 -15.40 56.32 34.88
N GLU A 104 -15.40 56.71 36.15
CA GLU A 104 -14.28 56.53 37.07
C GLU A 104 -14.58 55.44 38.09
N ILE A 105 -13.56 54.66 38.41
CA ILE A 105 -13.57 53.71 39.53
C ILE A 105 -12.80 54.36 40.68
N VAL A 106 -13.42 54.40 41.85
CA VAL A 106 -12.83 54.87 43.10
C VAL A 106 -12.69 53.69 44.05
N ASP A 107 -11.45 53.33 44.34
CA ASP A 107 -11.12 52.27 45.28
C ASP A 107 -11.37 52.74 46.72
N VAL A 108 -12.10 51.93 47.49
CA VAL A 108 -12.47 52.20 48.88
C VAL A 108 -11.65 51.33 49.82
N LYS A 109 -11.41 50.06 49.46
CA LYS A 109 -10.64 49.08 50.23
C LYS A 109 -9.84 48.17 49.30
N TYR A 110 -8.90 47.43 49.88
CA TYR A 110 -8.15 46.39 49.17
C TYR A 110 -9.09 45.25 48.72
N ILE A 111 -8.85 44.72 47.52
CA ILE A 111 -9.63 43.64 46.89
C ILE A 111 -8.86 42.33 47.05
N HIS A 112 -9.49 41.29 47.59
CA HIS A 112 -8.88 39.97 47.72
C HIS A 112 -9.05 39.16 46.42
N TRP A 113 -8.01 39.12 45.58
CA TRP A 113 -8.04 38.33 44.36
C TRP A 113 -7.79 36.85 44.62
N ALA A 114 -8.50 35.99 43.89
CA ALA A 114 -8.41 34.54 44.03
C ALA A 114 -6.97 34.02 43.76
N GLY A 115 -6.49 33.14 44.64
CA GLY A 115 -5.16 32.53 44.54
C GLY A 115 -4.03 33.44 45.03
N ASP A 116 -4.29 34.26 46.06
CA ASP A 116 -3.33 35.17 46.70
C ASP A 116 -2.64 36.12 45.72
N ARG A 117 -3.40 36.59 44.72
CA ARG A 117 -2.87 37.52 43.71
C ARG A 117 -2.94 38.96 44.22
N ASP A 118 -1.92 39.75 43.91
CA ASP A 118 -1.93 41.20 44.18
C ASP A 118 -2.66 42.03 43.11
N SER A 119 -3.12 41.38 42.04
CA SER A 119 -3.74 42.02 40.87
C SER A 119 -4.88 41.18 40.29
N PRO A 120 -5.81 41.81 39.54
CA PRO A 120 -6.90 41.11 38.88
C PRO A 120 -6.39 39.97 37.98
N PRO A 121 -7.07 38.81 37.98
CA PRO A 121 -6.74 37.75 37.03
C PRO A 121 -7.02 38.22 35.59
N PRO A 122 -6.35 37.63 34.59
CA PRO A 122 -6.65 37.92 33.20
C PRO A 122 -8.08 37.47 32.85
N ASP A 123 -8.76 38.23 31.99
CA ASP A 123 -10.10 37.90 31.47
C ASP A 123 -10.15 36.49 30.82
N VAL A 124 -9.02 36.15 30.20
CA VAL A 124 -8.56 34.93 29.52
C VAL A 124 -7.69 33.94 30.31
N PRO A 125 -8.12 32.76 30.82
CA PRO A 125 -7.13 31.76 31.28
C PRO A 125 -6.16 31.36 30.14
N GLU A 126 -4.91 31.05 30.47
CA GLU A 126 -3.86 30.73 29.46
C GLU A 126 -4.27 29.58 28.52
N CYS A 127 -4.94 28.56 29.05
CA CYS A 127 -5.43 27.41 28.28
C CYS A 127 -6.80 27.63 27.62
N GLY A 128 -7.41 28.82 27.74
CA GLY A 128 -8.81 29.04 27.41
C GLY A 128 -9.76 28.38 28.42
N PHE A 129 -11.04 28.76 28.41
CA PHE A 129 -12.04 28.18 29.31
C PHE A 129 -12.36 26.71 29.02
N ASP A 130 -12.03 26.24 27.81
CA ASP A 130 -12.30 24.90 27.29
C ASP A 130 -11.04 24.05 27.08
N GLY A 131 -9.85 24.56 27.45
CA GLY A 131 -8.58 23.87 27.23
C GLY A 131 -8.09 23.86 25.78
N SER A 132 -8.81 24.49 24.85
CA SER A 132 -8.51 24.46 23.40
C SER A 132 -7.19 25.13 23.02
N LYS A 133 -6.64 26.00 23.88
CA LYS A 133 -5.37 26.69 23.66
C LYS A 133 -4.17 25.95 24.26
N CYS A 134 -4.37 24.80 24.89
CA CYS A 134 -3.27 23.94 25.28
C CYS A 134 -2.63 23.30 24.05
N LEU A 135 -1.31 23.35 23.96
CA LEU A 135 -0.56 22.55 22.99
C LEU A 135 -0.67 21.08 23.42
N GLU A 136 -1.38 20.26 22.64
CA GLU A 136 -1.24 18.80 22.74
C GLU A 136 0.18 18.43 22.32
N GLU A 137 0.97 17.90 23.26
CA GLU A 137 2.22 17.24 22.92
C GLU A 137 1.88 15.98 22.10
N VAL A 138 1.99 16.08 20.76
CA VAL A 138 1.93 14.91 19.89
C VAL A 138 3.09 13.99 20.25
N TYR A 139 2.79 12.93 21.00
CA TYR A 139 3.82 12.03 21.50
C TYR A 139 4.63 11.39 20.33
N PRO A 140 5.97 11.42 20.37
CA PRO A 140 6.83 10.95 19.28
C PRO A 140 6.80 9.43 19.05
N HIS A 141 6.20 8.64 19.95
CA HIS A 141 6.21 7.17 19.82
C HIS A 141 5.37 6.67 18.63
N TYR A 142 4.24 7.30 18.30
CA TYR A 142 3.44 6.89 17.14
C TYR A 142 4.15 7.16 15.81
N ALA A 143 4.85 8.30 15.71
CA ALA A 143 5.66 8.62 14.54
C ALA A 143 6.80 7.60 14.38
N ILE A 144 7.49 7.25 15.46
CA ILE A 144 8.55 6.22 15.45
C ILE A 144 7.98 4.85 15.02
N ILE A 145 6.86 4.43 15.60
CA ILE A 145 6.22 3.15 15.24
C ILE A 145 5.83 3.12 13.76
N SER A 146 5.23 4.20 13.24
CA SER A 146 4.85 4.29 11.82
C SER A 146 6.07 4.24 10.89
N ALA A 147 7.17 4.90 11.26
CA ALA A 147 8.40 4.90 10.48
C ALA A 147 9.06 3.51 10.46
N VAL A 148 9.09 2.84 11.62
CA VAL A 148 9.60 1.46 11.73
C VAL A 148 8.76 0.48 10.92
N LEU A 149 7.43 0.54 11.01
CA LEU A 149 6.53 -0.31 10.22
C LEU A 149 6.70 -0.07 8.71
N SER A 150 6.82 1.19 8.30
CA SER A 150 7.06 1.56 6.90
C SER A 150 8.40 1.02 6.41
N ALA A 151 9.46 1.14 7.22
CA ALA A 151 10.78 0.61 6.88
C ALA A 151 10.79 -0.93 6.79
N LEU A 152 10.08 -1.61 7.70
CA LEU A 152 9.93 -3.07 7.64
C LEU A 152 9.18 -3.52 6.38
N LEU A 153 8.10 -2.83 6.00
CA LEU A 153 7.37 -3.11 4.76
C LEU A 153 8.25 -2.90 3.52
N VAL A 154 9.03 -1.82 3.47
CA VAL A 154 9.96 -1.57 2.36
C VAL A 154 11.00 -2.69 2.28
N LEU A 155 11.56 -3.10 3.42
CA LEU A 155 12.54 -4.18 3.49
C LEU A 155 11.93 -5.52 3.01
N GLU A 156 10.71 -5.86 3.41
CA GLU A 156 10.04 -7.08 2.95
C GLU A 156 9.80 -7.07 1.44
N VAL A 157 9.36 -5.94 0.89
CA VAL A 157 9.16 -5.78 -0.57
C VAL A 157 10.49 -5.98 -1.31
N GLU A 158 11.58 -5.42 -0.79
CA GLU A 158 12.91 -5.55 -1.38
C GLU A 158 13.42 -6.99 -1.30
N LEU A 159 13.28 -7.67 -0.16
CA LEU A 159 13.61 -9.09 0.00
C LEU A 159 12.76 -9.98 -0.93
N ALA A 160 11.47 -9.72 -1.05
CA ALA A 160 10.58 -10.44 -1.96
C ALA A 160 11.03 -10.26 -3.43
N SER A 161 11.51 -9.06 -3.79
CA SER A 161 11.99 -8.74 -5.13
C SER A 161 13.26 -9.51 -5.53
N MET A 162 14.05 -9.99 -4.56
CA MET A 162 15.27 -10.76 -4.79
C MET A 162 15.15 -12.24 -4.39
N SER A 163 13.95 -12.70 -4.04
CA SER A 163 13.72 -14.08 -3.60
C SER A 163 14.07 -15.15 -4.65
N TRP A 164 14.24 -14.77 -5.91
CA TRP A 164 14.69 -15.63 -7.02
C TRP A 164 16.21 -15.80 -7.08
N LYS A 165 16.99 -14.94 -6.42
CA LYS A 165 18.45 -14.99 -6.46
C LYS A 165 18.96 -16.15 -5.61
N ILE A 166 19.75 -17.02 -6.22
CA ILE A 166 20.35 -18.20 -5.56
C ILE A 166 21.87 -18.05 -5.60
N ARG A 167 22.55 -18.29 -4.48
CA ARG A 167 24.01 -18.39 -4.48
C ARG A 167 24.42 -19.75 -5.00
N TYR A 168 25.39 -19.79 -5.90
CA TYR A 168 25.81 -21.04 -6.53
C TYR A 168 26.34 -22.08 -5.51
N GLU A 169 26.93 -21.62 -4.40
CA GLU A 169 27.38 -22.47 -3.29
C GLU A 169 26.25 -23.23 -2.57
N ASP A 170 25.02 -22.70 -2.60
CA ASP A 170 23.86 -23.38 -2.01
C ASP A 170 23.41 -24.58 -2.88
N ILE A 171 23.96 -24.70 -4.10
CA ILE A 171 23.71 -25.82 -5.02
C ILE A 171 24.81 -26.87 -4.80
N LEU A 172 24.47 -27.93 -4.09
CA LEU A 172 25.38 -29.05 -3.87
C LEU A 172 25.51 -29.85 -5.18
N SER A 173 26.71 -29.85 -5.75
CA SER A 173 27.02 -30.65 -6.94
C SER A 173 27.03 -32.14 -6.58
N THR A 174 26.41 -32.96 -7.42
CA THR A 174 26.46 -34.43 -7.34
C THR A 174 27.85 -35.00 -7.64
N ASP A 175 28.76 -34.17 -8.14
CA ASP A 175 30.03 -34.62 -8.70
C ASP A 175 31.20 -34.51 -7.71
N LYS A 176 31.18 -35.37 -6.68
CA LYS A 176 32.36 -35.67 -5.84
C LYS A 176 32.36 -37.12 -5.36
N ARG A 177 32.45 -38.10 -6.27
CA ARG A 177 32.95 -39.44 -5.92
C ARG A 177 33.83 -40.05 -7.02
N LYS A 178 35.00 -39.44 -7.22
CA LYS A 178 36.23 -40.19 -7.50
C LYS A 178 37.33 -39.68 -6.57
N GLY A 179 37.75 -40.54 -5.63
CA GLY A 179 39.02 -40.38 -4.93
C GLY A 179 38.95 -40.25 -3.42
N GLN A 180 39.44 -41.31 -2.76
CA GLN A 180 40.06 -41.35 -1.43
C GLN A 180 39.15 -41.51 -0.20
N THR A 181 38.97 -42.80 0.11
CA THR A 181 39.15 -43.35 1.46
C THR A 181 40.16 -42.57 2.32
N LYS A 182 39.74 -42.08 3.50
CA LYS A 182 40.43 -42.29 4.79
C LYS A 182 39.65 -41.67 5.97
N ARG A 183 39.33 -42.57 6.92
CA ARG A 183 39.29 -42.43 8.39
C ARG A 183 38.18 -41.63 9.09
N LEU A 184 37.28 -42.44 9.68
CA LEU A 184 37.07 -42.62 11.13
C LEU A 184 36.64 -41.41 11.99
N GLY A 185 35.41 -41.48 12.52
CA GLY A 185 34.95 -40.64 13.63
C GLY A 185 33.50 -40.89 14.06
N SER A 186 33.32 -41.87 14.95
CA SER A 186 32.18 -42.14 15.86
C SER A 186 30.74 -42.30 15.36
N LEU A 187 30.20 -43.47 15.68
CA LEU A 187 28.77 -43.77 15.81
C LEU A 187 28.22 -43.14 17.11
N VAL A 188 26.91 -42.90 17.10
CA VAL A 188 25.97 -42.70 18.24
C VAL A 188 25.67 -41.27 18.69
N SER A 189 24.35 -41.00 18.70
CA SER A 189 23.57 -39.93 19.31
C SER A 189 23.51 -38.58 18.57
N VAL A 190 22.37 -38.33 17.89
CA VAL A 190 21.46 -37.24 18.29
C VAL A 190 20.01 -37.67 18.00
N ASN A 191 19.19 -37.43 19.01
CA ASN A 191 17.74 -37.55 19.09
C ASN A 191 16.94 -37.09 17.87
N ARG A 192 15.78 -37.76 17.74
CA ARG A 192 14.50 -37.25 17.24
C ARG A 192 14.41 -35.72 17.36
N PHE A 193 14.50 -35.03 16.23
CA PHE A 193 13.82 -33.76 16.04
C PHE A 193 12.74 -33.98 15.00
N SER A 194 11.54 -33.54 15.36
CA SER A 194 10.30 -33.51 14.59
C SER A 194 10.55 -33.12 13.14
N VAL A 195 10.48 -34.11 12.25
CA VAL A 195 10.43 -33.92 10.81
C VAL A 195 9.00 -33.49 10.50
N ASP A 196 8.85 -32.19 10.28
CA ASP A 196 7.72 -31.66 9.53
C ASP A 196 7.64 -32.40 8.18
N SER A 197 6.45 -32.87 7.86
CA SER A 197 6.16 -33.89 6.86
C SER A 197 6.30 -33.34 5.44
N SER A 198 7.52 -33.20 4.93
CA SER A 198 7.74 -32.78 3.53
C SER A 198 8.93 -33.42 2.80
N VAL A 199 9.58 -34.44 3.37
CA VAL A 199 10.60 -35.19 2.61
C VAL A 199 9.88 -36.32 1.87
N SER A 200 9.47 -36.05 0.63
CA SER A 200 8.89 -37.05 -0.26
C SER A 200 9.83 -38.24 -0.41
N ALA A 201 9.29 -39.46 -0.47
CA ALA A 201 10.02 -40.68 -0.83
C ALA A 201 10.78 -40.57 -2.18
N GLU A 202 10.46 -39.54 -2.97
CA GLU A 202 11.05 -39.14 -4.25
C GLU A 202 12.53 -38.76 -4.15
N THR A 203 13.01 -38.20 -3.02
CA THR A 203 14.45 -37.91 -2.85
C THR A 203 15.29 -39.19 -2.69
N ILE A 204 14.69 -40.27 -2.19
CA ILE A 204 15.35 -41.59 -2.05
C ILE A 204 15.42 -42.29 -3.41
N ALA A 205 14.40 -42.11 -4.27
CA ALA A 205 14.39 -42.66 -5.63
C ALA A 205 15.40 -41.99 -6.59
N ALA A 206 15.86 -40.77 -6.28
CA ALA A 206 16.90 -40.09 -7.04
C ALA A 206 18.32 -40.68 -6.85
N ALA A 207 18.50 -41.58 -5.88
CA ALA A 207 19.77 -42.26 -5.61
C ALA A 207 19.96 -43.56 -6.40
N ASP A 208 19.03 -43.95 -7.27
CA ASP A 208 19.09 -45.21 -8.02
C ASP A 208 20.05 -45.14 -9.22
N LEU A 209 20.82 -46.22 -9.39
CA LEU A 209 22.20 -46.21 -9.89
C LEU A 209 22.36 -46.29 -11.42
N ASN A 210 21.32 -45.98 -12.22
CA ASN A 210 21.37 -46.25 -13.68
C ASN A 210 20.56 -45.29 -14.57
N ARG A 211 20.35 -44.03 -14.16
CA ARG A 211 19.58 -43.05 -14.94
C ARG A 211 20.43 -42.29 -15.96
N GLN A 212 20.00 -42.26 -17.22
CA GLN A 212 20.53 -41.36 -18.25
C GLN A 212 20.30 -39.90 -17.84
N VAL A 213 21.38 -39.14 -17.67
CA VAL A 213 21.34 -37.73 -17.26
C VAL A 213 21.31 -36.86 -18.52
N PHE A 214 20.13 -36.31 -18.84
CA PHE A 214 19.91 -35.49 -20.04
C PHE A 214 20.45 -34.05 -19.93
N VAL A 215 20.57 -33.52 -18.70
CA VAL A 215 21.00 -32.14 -18.42
C VAL A 215 21.83 -32.09 -17.14
N LYS A 216 22.64 -31.04 -16.96
CA LYS A 216 23.37 -30.82 -15.71
C LYS A 216 22.38 -30.66 -14.55
N THR A 217 22.59 -31.38 -13.47
CA THR A 217 21.73 -31.37 -12.27
C THR A 217 22.52 -30.99 -11.02
N GLY A 218 21.81 -30.61 -9.97
CA GLY A 218 22.36 -30.41 -8.62
C GLY A 218 21.28 -30.55 -7.56
N TYR A 219 21.66 -30.41 -6.29
CA TYR A 219 20.73 -30.41 -5.16
C TYR A 219 20.60 -29.00 -4.59
N TYR A 220 19.37 -28.51 -4.50
CA TYR A 220 19.04 -27.24 -3.85
C TYR A 220 17.92 -27.48 -2.83
N LYS A 221 18.15 -27.11 -1.57
CA LYS A 221 17.20 -27.34 -0.46
C LYS A 221 16.65 -28.78 -0.41
N GLY A 222 17.51 -29.77 -0.62
CA GLY A 222 17.15 -31.19 -0.57
C GLY A 222 16.40 -31.73 -1.81
N THR A 223 16.19 -30.91 -2.84
CA THR A 223 15.51 -31.33 -4.08
C THR A 223 16.48 -31.33 -5.26
N VAL A 224 16.35 -32.29 -6.17
CA VAL A 224 17.11 -32.32 -7.43
C VAL A 224 16.59 -31.23 -8.38
N VAL A 225 17.50 -30.41 -8.90
CA VAL A 225 17.20 -29.29 -9.79
C VAL A 225 17.98 -29.40 -11.09
N ALA A 226 17.42 -28.87 -12.18
CA ALA A 226 18.10 -28.72 -13.45
C ALA A 226 18.87 -27.39 -13.48
N ILE A 227 20.14 -27.46 -13.87
CA ILE A 227 21.06 -26.32 -13.94
C ILE A 227 21.34 -26.01 -15.40
N LYS A 228 20.88 -24.83 -15.85
CA LYS A 228 21.14 -24.34 -17.21
C LYS A 228 22.15 -23.20 -17.19
N PRO A 229 23.38 -23.37 -17.68
CA PRO A 229 24.37 -22.30 -17.74
C PRO A 229 23.88 -21.11 -18.58
N LEU A 230 24.19 -19.90 -18.13
CA LEU A 230 23.98 -18.68 -18.91
C LEU A 230 25.25 -18.39 -19.71
N ASN A 231 25.14 -18.24 -21.03
CA ASN A 231 26.25 -17.81 -21.87
C ASN A 231 26.32 -16.27 -21.91
N LYS A 232 26.65 -15.68 -20.76
CA LYS A 232 26.87 -14.24 -20.59
C LYS A 232 28.13 -14.01 -19.78
N SER A 233 28.85 -12.93 -20.07
CA SER A 233 30.03 -12.53 -19.30
C SER A 233 29.66 -11.85 -17.98
N ARG A 234 28.56 -11.09 -17.99
CA ARG A 234 28.02 -10.37 -16.84
C ARG A 234 26.51 -10.22 -16.99
N VAL A 235 25.78 -10.28 -15.88
CA VAL A 235 24.35 -9.95 -15.82
C VAL A 235 24.17 -8.72 -14.96
N GLU A 236 23.66 -7.64 -15.56
CA GLU A 236 23.27 -6.45 -14.80
C GLU A 236 21.85 -6.62 -14.26
N VAL A 237 21.73 -6.74 -12.93
CA VAL A 237 20.43 -6.85 -12.26
C VAL A 237 19.82 -5.45 -12.18
N ASN A 238 18.93 -5.14 -13.11
CA ASN A 238 18.15 -3.91 -13.13
C ASN A 238 16.67 -4.18 -12.76
N ARG A 239 15.90 -3.11 -12.58
CA ARG A 239 14.47 -3.21 -12.19
C ARG A 239 13.64 -4.02 -13.18
N SER A 240 13.86 -3.86 -14.48
CA SER A 240 13.16 -4.64 -15.52
C SER A 240 13.41 -6.15 -15.39
N LEU A 241 14.66 -6.55 -15.16
CA LEU A 241 15.05 -7.95 -15.00
C LEU A 241 14.42 -8.53 -13.71
N MET A 242 14.42 -7.78 -12.61
CA MET A 242 13.77 -8.20 -11.36
C MET A 242 12.26 -8.43 -11.52
N ILE A 243 11.59 -7.57 -12.29
CA ILE A 243 10.16 -7.73 -12.60
C ILE A 243 9.93 -8.98 -13.46
N GLU A 244 10.75 -9.21 -14.48
CA GLU A 244 10.65 -10.40 -15.34
C GLU A 244 10.90 -11.70 -14.55
N MET A 245 11.90 -11.71 -13.67
CA MET A 245 12.19 -12.83 -12.77
C MET A 245 11.03 -13.14 -11.84
N LYS A 246 10.44 -12.11 -11.24
CA LYS A 246 9.29 -12.28 -10.37
C LYS A 246 8.11 -12.87 -11.14
N LYS A 247 7.80 -12.33 -12.32
CA LYS A 247 6.73 -12.85 -13.18
C LYS A 247 6.90 -14.33 -13.48
N VAL A 248 8.10 -14.76 -13.89
CA VAL A 248 8.36 -16.18 -14.22
C VAL A 248 8.35 -17.06 -12.96
N LYS A 249 8.86 -16.55 -11.84
CA LYS A 249 8.88 -17.28 -10.55
C LYS A 249 7.48 -17.51 -9.98
N ASP A 250 6.58 -16.55 -10.14
CA ASP A 250 5.22 -16.61 -9.61
C ASP A 250 4.31 -17.54 -10.46
N LEU A 251 4.77 -18.03 -11.62
CA LEU A 251 4.02 -18.99 -12.42
C LEU A 251 4.07 -20.41 -11.84
N GLN A 252 2.89 -20.98 -11.60
CA GLN A 252 2.74 -22.34 -11.12
C GLN A 252 1.62 -23.06 -11.89
N ASN A 253 1.98 -24.11 -12.63
CA ASN A 253 1.05 -24.99 -13.32
C ASN A 253 1.70 -26.37 -13.53
N ASP A 254 0.88 -27.42 -13.61
CA ASP A 254 1.37 -28.79 -13.77
C ASP A 254 2.02 -29.06 -15.13
N HIS A 255 1.72 -28.24 -16.15
CA HIS A 255 2.17 -28.40 -17.54
C HIS A 255 3.20 -27.35 -17.97
N ILE A 256 3.78 -26.61 -17.02
CA ILE A 256 4.96 -25.77 -17.25
C ILE A 256 6.02 -26.12 -16.20
N VAL A 257 7.28 -25.95 -16.57
CA VAL A 257 8.39 -26.17 -15.66
C VAL A 257 8.45 -25.05 -14.63
N ARG A 258 8.42 -25.43 -13.35
CA ARG A 258 8.57 -24.49 -12.24
C ARG A 258 9.96 -23.86 -12.23
N PHE A 259 10.00 -22.54 -12.35
CA PHE A 259 11.22 -21.76 -12.16
C PHE A 259 11.54 -21.65 -10.67
N ILE A 260 12.79 -21.96 -10.29
CA ILE A 260 13.23 -21.95 -8.89
C ILE A 260 14.00 -20.67 -8.60
N GLY A 261 14.89 -20.27 -9.51
CA GLY A 261 15.70 -19.07 -9.37
C GLY A 261 16.87 -19.03 -10.33
N ALA A 262 17.79 -18.10 -10.08
CA ALA A 262 18.99 -17.91 -10.90
C ALA A 262 20.21 -17.55 -10.06
N CYS A 263 21.37 -18.07 -10.48
CA CYS A 263 22.68 -17.58 -10.09
C CYS A 263 23.12 -16.55 -11.14
N VAL A 264 23.31 -15.30 -10.71
CA VAL A 264 23.67 -14.18 -11.60
C VAL A 264 25.06 -13.61 -11.31
N ASP A 265 25.73 -14.12 -10.27
CA ASP A 265 27.05 -13.69 -9.87
C ASP A 265 28.13 -14.54 -10.60
N PRO A 266 29.12 -13.92 -11.28
CA PRO A 266 30.24 -14.64 -11.86
C PRO A 266 31.06 -15.40 -10.80
N PRO A 267 31.76 -16.49 -11.16
CA PRO A 267 31.93 -17.06 -12.50
C PRO A 267 30.84 -18.09 -12.89
N SER A 268 29.91 -18.42 -11.99
CA SER A 268 28.96 -19.53 -12.16
C SER A 268 27.52 -19.04 -12.32
N MET A 269 27.23 -18.45 -13.48
CA MET A 269 25.89 -17.94 -13.82
C MET A 269 25.03 -19.03 -14.46
N CYS A 270 23.83 -19.25 -13.91
CA CYS A 270 22.92 -20.29 -14.38
C CYS A 270 21.46 -20.06 -13.95
N LEU A 271 20.53 -20.65 -14.69
CA LEU A 271 19.12 -20.74 -14.34
C LEU A 271 18.82 -22.07 -13.68
N ILE A 272 18.00 -22.05 -12.64
CA ILE A 272 17.61 -23.20 -11.84
C ILE A 272 16.13 -23.45 -12.00
N THR A 273 15.79 -24.66 -12.42
CA THR A 273 14.41 -25.11 -12.66
C THR A 273 14.19 -26.48 -12.05
N GLU A 274 12.93 -26.90 -11.90
CA GLU A 274 12.64 -28.29 -11.52
C GLU A 274 13.24 -29.29 -12.53
N TYR A 275 13.75 -30.41 -12.03
CA TYR A 275 14.33 -31.43 -12.87
C TYR A 275 13.26 -32.40 -13.39
N CYS A 276 13.15 -32.50 -14.71
CA CYS A 276 12.28 -33.44 -15.42
C CYS A 276 13.10 -34.65 -15.88
N PRO A 277 12.98 -35.81 -15.22
CA PRO A 277 14.02 -36.83 -15.31
C PRO A 277 13.82 -37.79 -16.50
N LYS A 278 12.77 -37.63 -17.31
CA LYS A 278 12.57 -38.37 -18.57
C LYS A 278 13.14 -37.65 -19.79
N GLY A 279 13.80 -36.50 -19.58
CA GLY A 279 14.39 -35.71 -20.66
C GLY A 279 13.36 -34.87 -21.39
N SER A 280 13.75 -34.40 -22.56
CA SER A 280 12.88 -33.66 -23.48
C SER A 280 12.00 -34.58 -24.32
N LEU A 281 10.94 -34.03 -24.90
CA LEU A 281 10.13 -34.73 -25.89
C LEU A 281 11.00 -35.18 -27.07
N GLN A 282 11.98 -34.37 -27.47
CA GLN A 282 12.93 -34.76 -28.51
C GLN A 282 13.69 -36.05 -28.13
N ASP A 283 14.18 -36.16 -26.89
CA ASP A 283 14.86 -37.38 -26.41
C ASP A 283 13.92 -38.60 -26.41
N ILE A 284 12.64 -38.41 -26.10
CA ILE A 284 11.63 -39.47 -26.13
C ILE A 284 11.32 -39.92 -27.56
N LEU A 285 11.22 -38.98 -28.50
CA LEU A 285 10.97 -39.29 -29.90
C LEU A 285 12.16 -40.02 -30.53
N GLU A 286 13.39 -39.65 -30.18
CA GLU A 286 14.62 -40.30 -30.66
C GLU A 286 14.85 -41.69 -30.04
N ASN A 287 14.28 -41.98 -28.86
CA ASN A 287 14.48 -43.27 -28.18
C ASN A 287 13.52 -44.37 -28.66
N GLU A 288 13.94 -45.17 -29.64
CA GLU A 288 13.16 -46.27 -30.24
C GLU A 288 12.60 -47.31 -29.25
N GLU A 289 13.21 -47.48 -28.07
CA GLU A 289 12.72 -48.41 -27.04
C GLU A 289 11.38 -47.96 -26.43
N ILE A 290 11.10 -46.65 -26.46
CA ILE A 290 9.84 -46.10 -25.98
C ILE A 290 8.76 -46.34 -27.04
N LYS A 291 7.73 -47.11 -26.67
CA LYS A 291 6.54 -47.31 -27.50
C LYS A 291 5.57 -46.15 -27.32
N LEU A 292 5.46 -45.33 -28.35
CA LEU A 292 4.50 -44.23 -28.43
C LEU A 292 3.21 -44.72 -29.10
N ASP A 293 2.32 -45.33 -28.32
CA ASP A 293 0.97 -45.66 -28.79
C ASP A 293 0.12 -44.38 -28.95
N TRP A 294 -1.08 -44.52 -29.52
CA TRP A 294 -1.84 -43.31 -29.85
C TRP A 294 -2.30 -42.57 -28.59
N MET A 295 -2.67 -43.32 -27.54
CA MET A 295 -3.09 -42.75 -26.25
C MET A 295 -1.97 -41.92 -25.61
N PHE A 296 -0.75 -42.44 -25.57
CA PHE A 296 0.39 -41.73 -24.98
C PHE A 296 0.81 -40.51 -25.80
N ARG A 297 0.77 -40.58 -27.13
CA ARG A 297 0.98 -39.40 -27.98
C ARG A 297 -0.10 -38.34 -27.78
N TYR A 298 -1.37 -38.73 -27.65
CA TYR A 298 -2.47 -37.79 -27.35
C TYR A 298 -2.27 -37.12 -25.99
N SER A 299 -1.83 -37.86 -24.96
CA SER A 299 -1.56 -37.25 -23.66
C SER A 299 -0.44 -36.22 -23.74
N LEU A 300 0.66 -36.52 -24.46
CA LEU A 300 1.75 -35.56 -24.67
C LEU A 300 1.28 -34.30 -25.41
N MET A 301 0.51 -34.45 -26.49
CA MET A 301 -0.03 -33.30 -27.24
C MET A 301 -0.97 -32.46 -26.38
N HIS A 302 -1.83 -33.10 -25.60
CA HIS A 302 -2.80 -32.44 -24.73
C HIS A 302 -2.12 -31.68 -23.57
N ASP A 303 -1.07 -32.25 -22.99
CA ASP A 303 -0.26 -31.59 -21.96
C ASP A 303 0.40 -30.32 -22.51
N ILE A 304 0.92 -30.33 -23.75
CA ILE A 304 1.44 -29.12 -24.40
C ILE A 304 0.33 -28.07 -24.55
N VAL A 305 -0.86 -28.46 -25.00
CA VAL A 305 -1.99 -27.51 -25.16
C VAL A 305 -2.36 -26.86 -23.84
N LYS A 306 -2.41 -27.64 -22.74
CA LYS A 306 -2.68 -27.08 -21.40
C LYS A 306 -1.59 -26.12 -20.94
N GLY A 307 -0.32 -26.48 -21.13
CA GLY A 307 0.82 -25.61 -20.81
C GLY A 307 0.78 -24.31 -21.61
N MET A 308 0.52 -24.38 -22.92
CA MET A 308 0.38 -23.20 -23.78
C MET A 308 -0.80 -22.33 -23.37
N SER A 309 -1.97 -22.92 -23.12
CA SER A 309 -3.16 -22.18 -22.67
C SER A 309 -2.89 -21.41 -21.38
N TYR A 310 -2.18 -22.03 -20.43
CA TYR A 310 -1.79 -21.36 -19.19
C TYR A 310 -0.82 -20.20 -19.47
N LEU A 311 0.25 -20.44 -20.24
CA LEU A 311 1.22 -19.39 -20.59
C LEU A 311 0.58 -18.21 -21.32
N HIS A 312 -0.33 -18.48 -22.26
CA HIS A 312 -1.04 -17.45 -23.04
C HIS A 312 -1.96 -16.59 -22.19
N SER A 313 -2.51 -17.14 -21.12
CA SER A 313 -3.31 -16.40 -20.13
C SER A 313 -2.49 -15.65 -19.07
N SER A 314 -1.19 -15.93 -18.99
CA SER A 314 -0.29 -15.35 -17.99
C SER A 314 0.35 -14.04 -18.45
N ASP A 315 1.05 -13.36 -17.54
CA ASP A 315 1.83 -12.14 -17.84
C ASP A 315 2.96 -12.33 -18.85
N ILE A 316 3.36 -13.58 -19.11
CA ILE A 316 4.37 -13.94 -20.13
C ILE A 316 3.77 -13.89 -21.54
N ARG A 317 2.46 -14.12 -21.68
CA ARG A 317 1.64 -14.04 -22.91
C ARG A 317 2.00 -14.99 -24.05
N SER A 318 3.26 -15.31 -24.29
CA SER A 318 3.72 -16.24 -25.33
C SER A 318 5.06 -16.87 -24.97
N HIS A 319 5.34 -18.04 -25.54
CA HIS A 319 6.59 -18.75 -25.33
C HIS A 319 7.72 -18.20 -26.22
N GLY A 320 7.44 -17.96 -27.51
CA GLY A 320 8.35 -17.32 -28.47
C GLY A 320 9.46 -18.22 -29.03
N GLY A 321 9.80 -19.30 -28.33
CA GLY A 321 10.77 -20.32 -28.78
C GLY A 321 10.32 -21.77 -28.58
N LEU A 322 9.04 -22.08 -28.79
CA LEU A 322 8.49 -23.41 -28.52
C LEU A 322 9.04 -24.44 -29.52
N LYS A 323 9.49 -25.60 -29.03
CA LYS A 323 10.05 -26.72 -29.82
C LYS A 323 10.07 -28.00 -28.99
N SER A 324 10.29 -29.14 -29.63
CA SER A 324 10.34 -30.46 -28.97
C SER A 324 11.40 -30.55 -27.86
N SER A 325 12.57 -29.91 -28.02
CA SER A 325 13.60 -29.84 -26.96
C SER A 325 13.23 -28.93 -25.76
N ASN A 326 12.24 -28.04 -25.91
CA ASN A 326 11.72 -27.18 -24.85
C ASN A 326 10.43 -27.74 -24.21
N CYS A 327 10.09 -28.98 -24.52
CA CYS A 327 9.05 -29.74 -23.84
C CYS A 327 9.74 -30.86 -23.06
N VAL A 328 9.62 -30.91 -21.74
CA VAL A 328 10.29 -31.90 -20.90
C VAL A 328 9.29 -32.75 -20.14
N VAL A 329 9.69 -33.95 -19.74
CA VAL A 329 8.77 -34.93 -19.16
C VAL A 329 9.18 -35.31 -17.74
N ASP A 330 8.23 -35.21 -16.82
CA ASP A 330 8.45 -35.49 -15.40
C ASP A 330 8.52 -37.01 -15.10
N SER A 331 8.68 -37.39 -13.84
CA SER A 331 8.75 -38.81 -13.44
C SER A 331 7.45 -39.58 -13.68
N ARG A 332 6.31 -38.90 -13.75
CA ARG A 332 4.95 -39.44 -13.94
C ARG A 332 4.50 -39.39 -15.40
N PHE A 333 5.42 -39.10 -16.33
CA PHE A 333 5.13 -38.94 -17.75
C PHE A 333 4.19 -37.77 -18.08
N VAL A 334 4.15 -36.74 -17.24
CA VAL A 334 3.47 -35.48 -17.54
C VAL A 334 4.44 -34.58 -18.31
N LEU A 335 4.00 -34.06 -19.45
CA LEU A 335 4.80 -33.12 -20.23
C LEU A 335 4.64 -31.70 -19.69
N LYS A 336 5.77 -31.01 -19.55
CA LYS A 336 5.88 -29.64 -19.10
C LYS A 336 6.64 -28.78 -20.10
N ILE A 337 6.12 -27.59 -20.40
CA ILE A 337 6.81 -26.61 -21.24
C ILE A 337 7.90 -25.92 -20.40
N THR A 338 9.13 -25.85 -20.92
CA THR A 338 10.27 -25.18 -20.28
C THR A 338 10.83 -24.09 -21.16
N ASP A 339 11.76 -23.30 -20.63
CA ASP A 339 12.47 -22.27 -21.38
C ASP A 339 11.62 -21.11 -21.93
N PHE A 340 10.48 -20.83 -21.28
CA PHE A 340 9.66 -19.64 -21.52
C PHE A 340 10.19 -18.41 -20.75
N GLY A 341 9.90 -17.21 -21.27
CA GLY A 341 10.30 -15.94 -20.68
C GLY A 341 11.81 -15.79 -20.49
N LEU A 342 12.22 -14.84 -19.65
CA LEU A 342 13.63 -14.51 -19.37
C LEU A 342 14.43 -14.23 -20.64
N HIS A 343 13.82 -13.55 -21.61
CA HIS A 343 14.43 -13.32 -22.92
C HIS A 343 15.73 -12.52 -22.80
N LEU A 344 15.77 -11.59 -21.85
CA LEU A 344 16.95 -10.77 -21.53
C LEU A 344 18.14 -11.58 -21.02
N LEU A 345 17.91 -12.71 -20.35
CA LEU A 345 18.98 -13.59 -19.88
C LEU A 345 19.35 -14.67 -20.88
N ARG A 346 18.38 -15.09 -21.69
CA ARG A 346 18.55 -16.17 -22.67
C ARG A 346 19.17 -15.70 -23.98
N SER A 347 19.13 -14.40 -24.27
CA SER A 347 19.89 -13.81 -25.37
C SER A 347 21.38 -14.02 -25.14
N SER A 348 22.11 -14.60 -26.09
CA SER A 348 23.58 -14.68 -26.01
C SER A 348 24.22 -13.31 -26.24
N ASP A 349 25.32 -13.02 -25.55
CA ASP A 349 26.15 -11.85 -25.85
C ASP A 349 27.00 -12.09 -27.12
N GLU A 350 27.18 -13.34 -27.52
CA GLU A 350 27.84 -13.72 -28.77
C GLU A 350 26.96 -13.35 -29.96
N ASN A 351 27.50 -12.57 -30.89
CA ASN A 351 26.92 -12.32 -32.21
C ASN A 351 26.54 -13.67 -32.82
N ASP A 352 25.24 -13.94 -32.88
CA ASP A 352 24.71 -15.16 -33.48
C ASP A 352 24.99 -15.04 -34.99
N ASN A 353 26.14 -15.57 -35.43
CA ASN A 353 26.57 -15.51 -36.83
C ASN A 353 25.44 -16.10 -37.69
N GLU A 354 24.69 -15.22 -38.37
CA GLU A 354 23.47 -15.56 -39.10
C GLU A 354 23.71 -16.63 -40.19
N ASP A 355 24.97 -16.83 -40.59
CA ASP A 355 25.37 -17.82 -41.60
C ASP A 355 25.58 -19.24 -41.06
N THR A 356 25.48 -19.45 -39.76
CA THR A 356 25.80 -20.75 -39.14
C THR A 356 24.63 -21.73 -39.26
N TYR A 357 24.90 -23.00 -39.57
CA TYR A 357 23.89 -24.08 -39.57
C TYR A 357 23.08 -24.13 -38.26
N VAL A 358 23.73 -23.91 -37.13
CA VAL A 358 23.12 -23.91 -35.79
C VAL A 358 22.07 -22.81 -35.65
N HIS A 359 22.31 -21.61 -36.20
CA HIS A 359 21.36 -20.50 -36.16
C HIS A 359 20.05 -20.88 -36.87
N TRP A 360 20.15 -21.38 -38.12
CA TRP A 360 18.99 -21.80 -38.91
C TRP A 360 18.26 -23.00 -38.30
N LYS A 361 18.99 -23.96 -37.73
CA LYS A 361 18.38 -25.11 -37.06
C LYS A 361 17.49 -24.69 -35.87
N ARG A 362 17.87 -23.64 -35.12
CA ARG A 362 17.04 -23.13 -34.01
C ARG A 362 15.73 -22.48 -34.48
N LYS A 363 15.67 -22.03 -35.73
CA LYS A 363 14.51 -21.33 -36.33
C LYS A 363 13.50 -22.26 -37.02
N LEU A 364 13.73 -23.57 -37.05
CA LEU A 364 12.85 -24.52 -37.73
C LEU A 364 11.40 -24.48 -37.19
N TRP A 365 11.23 -24.29 -35.89
CA TRP A 365 9.91 -24.19 -35.27
C TRP A 365 9.31 -22.78 -35.32
N THR A 366 10.06 -21.79 -35.80
CA THR A 366 9.61 -20.40 -35.83
C THR A 366 8.61 -20.19 -36.96
N ALA A 367 7.51 -19.51 -36.62
CA ALA A 367 6.44 -19.24 -37.55
C ALA A 367 6.90 -18.34 -38.73
N PRO A 368 6.41 -18.57 -39.95
CA PRO A 368 6.89 -17.87 -41.15
C PRO A 368 6.64 -16.37 -41.11
N GLU A 369 5.60 -15.90 -40.44
CA GLU A 369 5.32 -14.49 -40.21
C GLU A 369 6.37 -13.82 -39.33
N LEU A 370 6.89 -14.53 -38.32
CA LEU A 370 7.97 -14.04 -37.45
C LEU A 370 9.31 -14.05 -38.19
N LEU A 371 9.54 -15.04 -39.06
CA LEU A 371 10.77 -15.13 -39.87
C LEU A 371 10.87 -14.05 -40.95
N ARG A 372 9.74 -13.58 -41.48
CA ARG A 372 9.69 -12.52 -42.50
C ARG A 372 9.64 -11.12 -41.90
N HIS A 373 9.30 -11.01 -40.61
CA HIS A 373 9.24 -9.74 -39.93
C HIS A 373 10.67 -9.20 -39.72
N PRO A 374 10.98 -7.95 -40.10
CA PRO A 374 12.34 -7.42 -39.99
C PRO A 374 12.80 -7.30 -38.53
N ASN A 375 11.89 -6.90 -37.63
CA ASN A 375 12.15 -6.78 -36.19
C ASN A 375 11.10 -7.55 -35.38
N PRO A 376 11.13 -8.90 -35.37
CA PRO A 376 10.11 -9.68 -34.68
C PRO A 376 10.16 -9.40 -33.17
N PRO A 377 9.01 -9.39 -32.47
CA PRO A 377 9.00 -9.32 -31.00
C PRO A 377 9.84 -10.44 -30.40
N VAL A 378 10.64 -10.13 -29.37
CA VAL A 378 11.57 -11.09 -28.76
C VAL A 378 10.80 -12.21 -28.05
N GLU A 379 9.65 -11.86 -27.48
CA GLU A 379 8.66 -12.75 -26.87
C GLU A 379 7.84 -13.58 -27.88
N GLY A 380 8.02 -13.32 -29.19
CA GLY A 380 7.25 -13.94 -30.25
C GLY A 380 5.78 -13.54 -30.25
N SER A 381 4.89 -14.48 -30.55
CA SER A 381 3.44 -14.25 -30.48
C SER A 381 2.69 -15.53 -30.17
N GLN A 382 1.48 -15.42 -29.61
CA GLN A 382 0.62 -16.57 -29.33
C GLN A 382 0.32 -17.40 -30.59
N ARG A 383 0.08 -16.73 -31.72
CA ARG A 383 -0.14 -17.40 -33.01
C ARG A 383 1.12 -18.12 -33.51
N GLY A 384 2.29 -17.53 -33.24
CA GLY A 384 3.57 -18.16 -33.49
C GLY A 384 3.77 -19.45 -32.70
N ASP A 385 3.40 -19.47 -31.41
CA ASP A 385 3.44 -20.68 -30.59
C ASP A 385 2.51 -21.77 -31.12
N VAL A 386 1.32 -21.41 -31.62
CA VAL A 386 0.38 -22.37 -32.24
C VAL A 386 0.98 -23.02 -33.49
N TYR A 387 1.71 -22.25 -34.31
CA TYR A 387 2.47 -22.80 -35.45
C TYR A 387 3.57 -23.76 -34.98
N SER A 388 4.37 -23.36 -33.98
CA SER A 388 5.40 -24.21 -33.40
C SER A 388 4.83 -25.51 -32.84
N PHE A 389 3.66 -25.45 -32.20
CA PHE A 389 2.93 -26.63 -31.73
C PHE A 389 2.53 -27.56 -32.86
N ALA A 390 2.05 -27.05 -34.00
CA ALA A 390 1.72 -27.88 -35.15
C ALA A 390 2.93 -28.68 -35.67
N LEU A 391 4.12 -28.08 -35.64
CA LEU A 391 5.36 -28.78 -35.97
C LEU A 391 5.74 -29.84 -34.93
N ILE A 392 5.52 -29.57 -33.65
CA ILE A 392 5.73 -30.59 -32.59
C ILE A 392 4.74 -31.75 -32.75
N VAL A 393 3.48 -31.48 -33.08
CA VAL A 393 2.49 -32.52 -33.40
C VAL A 393 2.97 -33.38 -34.56
N HIS A 394 3.50 -32.75 -35.61
CA HIS A 394 4.10 -33.46 -36.74
C HIS A 394 5.27 -34.36 -36.29
N GLU A 395 6.17 -33.88 -35.44
CA GLU A 395 7.24 -34.70 -34.86
C GLU A 395 6.70 -35.88 -34.05
N ILE A 396 5.62 -35.69 -33.28
CA ILE A 396 4.98 -36.77 -32.49
C ILE A 396 4.31 -37.81 -33.39
N VAL A 397 3.62 -37.40 -34.45
CA VAL A 397 2.90 -38.30 -35.36
C VAL A 397 3.88 -39.18 -36.14
N TYR A 398 4.88 -38.55 -36.75
CA TYR A 398 5.82 -39.23 -37.64
C TYR A 398 7.04 -39.80 -36.92
N ARG A 399 7.31 -39.35 -35.69
CA ARG A 399 8.52 -39.70 -34.93
C ARG A 399 9.79 -39.41 -35.74
N GLN A 400 9.79 -38.26 -36.41
CA GLN A 400 10.87 -37.76 -37.26
C GLN A 400 11.09 -36.29 -36.97
N GLY A 401 12.22 -35.74 -37.43
CA GLY A 401 12.54 -34.32 -37.26
C GLY A 401 11.52 -33.37 -37.90
N ALA A 402 11.61 -32.10 -37.54
CA ALA A 402 10.79 -31.03 -38.11
C ALA A 402 10.89 -31.01 -39.66
N PHE A 403 9.75 -30.81 -40.32
CA PHE A 403 9.60 -30.82 -41.79
C PHE A 403 10.02 -32.13 -42.49
N TYR A 404 9.90 -33.27 -41.82
CA TYR A 404 10.04 -34.55 -42.51
C TYR A 404 9.01 -34.70 -43.65
N LEU A 405 9.49 -34.84 -44.89
CA LEU A 405 8.68 -34.96 -46.11
C LEU A 405 8.67 -36.40 -46.70
N GLY A 406 9.16 -37.39 -45.95
CA GLY A 406 9.36 -38.77 -46.44
C GLY A 406 10.83 -39.09 -46.68
N GLN A 407 11.14 -40.38 -46.96
CA GLN A 407 12.52 -40.89 -47.07
C GLN A 407 13.33 -40.32 -48.25
N HIS A 408 12.68 -39.69 -49.24
CA HIS A 408 13.33 -39.28 -50.51
C HIS A 408 13.58 -37.78 -50.64
N ILE A 409 13.19 -36.95 -49.66
CA ILE A 409 13.35 -35.48 -49.73
C ILE A 409 14.01 -35.02 -48.43
N ASN A 410 15.31 -34.67 -48.51
CA ASN A 410 16.08 -34.16 -47.38
C ASN A 410 16.53 -32.73 -47.70
N LEU A 411 15.70 -31.75 -47.33
CA LEU A 411 16.01 -30.33 -47.51
C LEU A 411 16.87 -29.84 -46.35
N SER A 412 17.97 -29.14 -46.67
CA SER A 412 18.78 -28.49 -45.63
C SER A 412 17.99 -27.36 -44.95
N PRO A 413 18.23 -27.05 -43.66
CA PRO A 413 17.56 -25.94 -42.96
C PRO A 413 17.67 -24.57 -43.64
N LYS A 414 18.70 -24.36 -44.48
CA LYS A 414 18.85 -23.14 -45.29
C LYS A 414 17.93 -23.13 -46.52
N ALA A 415 17.69 -24.29 -47.14
CA ALA A 415 16.90 -24.43 -48.37
C ALA A 415 15.39 -24.17 -48.16
N THR A 416 14.88 -24.35 -46.93
CA THR A 416 13.47 -24.08 -46.58
C THR A 416 13.08 -22.60 -46.72
N LYS A 417 14.06 -21.68 -46.79
CA LYS A 417 13.83 -20.24 -47.02
C LYS A 417 13.76 -19.89 -48.52
N SER A 418 14.56 -20.54 -49.37
CA SER A 418 14.71 -20.18 -50.78
C SER A 418 13.50 -20.56 -51.64
N GLU A 419 12.86 -21.69 -51.37
CA GLU A 419 11.72 -22.15 -52.19
C GLU A 419 10.45 -21.27 -52.02
N LYS A 420 10.36 -20.45 -50.97
CA LYS A 420 9.21 -19.54 -50.76
C LYS A 420 9.37 -18.15 -51.41
N GLN A 421 10.50 -17.87 -52.05
CA GLN A 421 10.68 -16.63 -52.82
C GLN A 421 10.41 -16.80 -54.32
N GLU A 422 10.30 -18.03 -54.81
CA GLU A 422 10.17 -18.33 -56.25
C GLU A 422 8.72 -18.54 -56.72
N GLU A 423 7.75 -18.53 -55.79
CA GLU A 423 6.30 -18.65 -56.07
C GLU A 423 5.51 -17.33 -55.88
N ARG A 424 6.10 -16.18 -56.23
CA ARG A 424 5.35 -14.90 -56.27
C ARG A 424 5.44 -14.19 -57.60
#